data_AF-A0A6J4U813-F1
#
_entry.id   AF-A0A6J4U813-F1
#
_cell.length_a   1.000
_cell.length_b   1.000
_cell.length_c   1.000
_cell.angle_alpha   90.00
_cell.angle_beta   90.00
_cell.angle_gamma   90.00
#
_symmetry.space_group_name_H-M   'P 1'
#
loop_
_entity.id
_entity.type
_entity.pdbx_description
1 polymer ?
#
loop_
_entity_poly.entity_id
_entity_poly.type
_entity_poly.pdbx_seq_one_letter_code
_entity_poly.pdbx_strand_id
1 'polypeptide(L)'
;MVWRRIFGRGQAPTPPPAQHHRAEAEVADGARTATHGGAVPLPSRARPGQPAGAERERRRTELLRRRDAVLYDIEQGELALSPDNPWQERIDLLTESLATVAADRKALDAATARPTHPLPPAPVESIVVAAGDQAEVTFRIGGEVFRFAEEIDWDNRGGMVVRGDLRHEAGDAAAIVPPDTPPDLRGALADHLAGSLAVFAIDLRDRALAGDPPPVAVTLADLARPDPEVGGWRDWHGNNPVRSEREHRRQQLRAEADHLETERTAEAEQRHTLADRLPIARRRLADIDDDLAALDG
;
A
#
# COMPACT_ATOMS: atom_id res chain seq x y z
N MET A 1 7.06 12.77 15.85
CA MET A 1 5.77 12.47 16.53
C MET A 1 4.88 13.72 16.55
N VAL A 2 4.27 14.09 15.42
CA VAL A 2 3.41 15.30 15.29
C VAL A 2 2.18 14.99 14.42
N TRP A 3 1.58 13.80 14.58
CA TRP A 3 0.47 13.34 13.71
C TRP A 3 -0.83 12.98 14.45
N ARG A 4 -0.95 13.35 15.74
CA ARG A 4 -2.12 12.95 16.57
C ARG A 4 -2.96 14.09 17.15
N ARG A 5 -2.80 15.34 16.70
CA ARG A 5 -3.47 16.49 17.37
C ARG A 5 -4.33 17.43 16.53
N ILE A 6 -4.60 17.14 15.26
CA ILE A 6 -5.41 18.03 14.41
C ILE A 6 -6.79 17.45 14.08
N PHE A 7 -7.00 16.13 14.20
CA PHE A 7 -8.33 15.53 13.98
C PHE A 7 -9.13 15.38 15.28
N GLY A 8 -9.69 16.51 15.74
CA GLY A 8 -10.63 16.58 16.84
C GLY A 8 -11.99 17.16 16.41
N ARG A 9 -12.95 16.27 16.14
CA ARG A 9 -14.42 16.45 16.19
C ARG A 9 -15.04 17.59 15.35
N GLY A 10 -15.39 17.26 14.11
CA GLY A 10 -16.58 17.78 13.43
C GLY A 10 -17.38 16.60 12.89
N GLN A 11 -18.63 16.45 13.31
CA GLN A 11 -19.54 15.39 12.86
C GLN A 11 -19.76 15.48 11.34
N ALA A 12 -19.39 14.43 10.61
CA ALA A 12 -19.89 14.21 9.26
C ALA A 12 -21.33 13.64 9.35
N PRO A 13 -22.30 14.10 8.54
CA PRO A 13 -23.61 13.47 8.48
C PRO A 13 -23.49 12.07 7.86
N THR A 14 -24.09 11.10 8.55
CA THR A 14 -24.14 9.68 8.20
C THR A 14 -24.76 9.46 6.80
N PRO A 15 -24.13 8.69 5.90
CA PRO A 15 -24.81 8.23 4.69
C PRO A 15 -25.84 7.13 5.02
N PRO A 16 -27.00 7.07 4.34
CA PRO A 16 -27.97 6.00 4.55
C PRO A 16 -27.45 4.63 4.05
N PRO A 17 -27.93 3.51 4.63
CA PRO A 17 -27.37 2.19 4.37
C PRO A 17 -27.69 1.68 2.96
N ALA A 18 -26.67 1.16 2.28
CA ALA A 18 -26.80 0.40 1.05
C ALA A 18 -27.55 -0.91 1.32
N GLN A 19 -28.67 -1.12 0.63
CA GLN A 19 -29.42 -2.36 0.69
C GLN A 19 -28.72 -3.42 -0.18
N HIS A 20 -28.33 -4.51 0.48
CA HIS A 20 -27.87 -5.74 -0.12
C HIS A 20 -29.01 -6.38 -0.95
N HIS A 21 -28.85 -6.44 -2.28
CA HIS A 21 -29.54 -7.45 -3.09
C HIS A 21 -28.54 -8.44 -3.66
N ARG A 22 -28.57 -9.60 -3.01
CA ARG A 22 -28.02 -10.90 -3.38
C ARG A 22 -28.58 -11.34 -4.74
N ALA A 23 -27.72 -11.76 -5.65
CA ALA A 23 -28.10 -12.53 -6.84
C ALA A 23 -27.16 -13.73 -6.97
N GLU A 24 -27.73 -14.92 -6.78
CA GLU A 24 -27.13 -16.20 -7.14
C GLU A 24 -28.14 -16.98 -8.00
N ALA A 25 -27.58 -17.73 -8.97
CA ALA A 25 -28.10 -18.90 -9.70
C ALA A 25 -28.93 -18.72 -11.00
N GLU A 26 -28.24 -18.87 -12.15
CA GLU A 26 -28.32 -20.01 -13.12
C GLU A 26 -29.45 -21.06 -12.91
N VAL A 27 -30.06 -21.78 -13.87
CA VAL A 27 -29.92 -22.11 -15.31
C VAL A 27 -31.20 -22.92 -15.67
N ALA A 28 -31.71 -22.86 -16.91
CA ALA A 28 -32.18 -24.02 -17.72
C ALA A 28 -33.07 -23.63 -18.93
N ASP A 29 -32.48 -23.85 -20.09
CA ASP A 29 -32.94 -24.46 -21.36
C ASP A 29 -34.42 -24.88 -21.62
N GLY A 30 -34.86 -24.70 -22.88
CA GLY A 30 -35.57 -25.76 -23.63
C GLY A 30 -37.07 -25.67 -23.97
N ALA A 31 -37.36 -25.29 -25.23
CA ALA A 31 -38.37 -25.89 -26.15
C ALA A 31 -39.89 -25.48 -26.18
N ARG A 32 -40.22 -24.83 -27.30
CA ARG A 32 -41.25 -25.17 -28.34
C ARG A 32 -42.75 -24.81 -28.21
N THR A 33 -43.24 -24.40 -29.40
CA THR A 33 -44.58 -24.45 -30.02
C THR A 33 -45.59 -23.33 -29.78
N ALA A 34 -46.07 -22.82 -30.92
CA ALA A 34 -46.97 -21.70 -31.09
C ALA A 34 -48.43 -22.16 -31.28
N THR A 35 -49.39 -21.44 -30.68
CA THR A 35 -50.72 -21.26 -31.28
C THR A 35 -51.44 -20.02 -30.73
N HIS A 36 -51.64 -19.04 -31.60
CA HIS A 36 -52.85 -18.21 -31.82
C HIS A 36 -53.73 -17.79 -30.63
N GLY A 37 -53.74 -16.49 -30.36
CA GLY A 37 -54.83 -15.80 -29.65
C GLY A 37 -54.49 -14.33 -29.47
N GLY A 38 -55.09 -13.47 -30.29
CA GLY A 38 -54.76 -12.04 -30.36
C GLY A 38 -54.96 -11.29 -29.04
N ALA A 39 -54.01 -10.42 -28.72
CA ALA A 39 -54.23 -9.26 -27.86
C ALA A 39 -53.43 -8.09 -28.44
N VAL A 40 -54.16 -7.17 -29.07
CA VAL A 40 -53.69 -5.82 -29.38
C VAL A 40 -53.27 -5.19 -28.03
N PRO A 41 -52.10 -4.53 -27.92
CA PRO A 41 -51.80 -3.73 -26.74
C PRO A 41 -52.84 -2.62 -26.67
N LEU A 42 -53.75 -2.70 -25.70
CA LEU A 42 -54.64 -1.60 -25.37
C LEU A 42 -53.76 -0.37 -25.10
N PRO A 43 -54.05 0.79 -25.71
CA PRO A 43 -53.38 2.03 -25.33
C PRO A 43 -53.60 2.23 -23.83
N SER A 44 -52.51 2.45 -23.09
CA SER A 44 -52.59 2.83 -21.68
C SER A 44 -53.57 3.99 -21.56
N ARG A 45 -54.76 3.71 -21.02
CA ARG A 45 -55.75 4.72 -20.68
C ARG A 45 -55.07 5.72 -19.77
N ALA A 46 -54.91 6.94 -20.27
CA ALA A 46 -54.68 8.11 -19.44
C ALA A 46 -55.62 8.03 -18.24
N ARG A 47 -55.06 8.02 -17.03
CA ARG A 47 -55.85 8.09 -15.79
C ARG A 47 -56.63 9.42 -15.82
N PRO A 48 -57.97 9.40 -15.82
CA PRO A 48 -58.73 10.64 -15.80
C PRO A 48 -58.66 11.27 -14.40
N GLY A 49 -58.24 12.54 -14.34
CA GLY A 49 -58.56 13.43 -13.23
C GLY A 49 -57.54 13.51 -12.09
N GLN A 50 -56.27 13.84 -12.36
CA GLN A 50 -55.57 14.66 -11.36
C GLN A 50 -56.14 16.08 -11.47
N PRO A 51 -56.54 16.72 -10.35
CA PRO A 51 -56.96 18.12 -10.41
C PRO A 51 -55.76 18.93 -10.90
N ALA A 52 -55.95 19.80 -11.90
CA ALA A 52 -54.87 20.60 -12.50
C ALA A 52 -53.99 21.34 -11.45
N GLY A 53 -54.55 21.65 -10.27
CA GLY A 53 -53.83 22.19 -9.14
C GLY A 53 -52.80 21.24 -8.49
N ALA A 54 -53.06 19.93 -8.44
CA ALA A 54 -52.12 18.96 -7.86
C ALA A 54 -50.90 18.73 -8.76
N GLU A 55 -51.06 18.80 -10.08
CA GLU A 55 -49.96 18.72 -11.03
C GLU A 55 -49.12 20.01 -11.04
N ARG A 56 -49.78 21.17 -11.00
CA ARG A 56 -49.14 22.48 -10.83
C ARG A 56 -48.31 22.55 -9.55
N GLU A 57 -48.85 22.08 -8.42
CA GLU A 57 -48.15 22.06 -7.13
C GLU A 57 -46.94 21.11 -7.11
N ARG A 58 -47.05 19.94 -7.75
CA ARG A 58 -45.91 19.02 -7.90
C ARG A 58 -44.80 19.65 -8.73
N ARG A 59 -45.14 20.29 -9.85
CA ARG A 59 -44.18 20.99 -10.71
C ARG A 59 -43.51 22.14 -9.95
N ARG A 60 -44.28 22.93 -9.19
CA ARG A 60 -43.76 24.00 -8.33
C ARG A 60 -42.78 23.48 -7.29
N THR A 61 -43.13 22.42 -6.58
CA THR A 61 -42.25 21.77 -5.58
C THR A 61 -40.95 21.28 -6.21
N GLU A 62 -41.03 20.65 -7.38
CA GLU A 62 -39.85 20.17 -8.11
C GLU A 62 -38.94 21.33 -8.56
N LEU A 63 -39.51 22.42 -9.10
CA LEU A 63 -38.75 23.61 -9.48
C LEU A 63 -38.06 24.27 -8.28
N LEU A 64 -38.74 24.35 -7.12
CA LEU A 64 -38.13 24.87 -5.89
C LEU A 64 -36.93 24.02 -5.44
N ARG A 65 -37.04 22.69 -5.48
CA ARG A 65 -35.89 21.81 -5.17
C ARG A 65 -34.72 22.01 -6.12
N ARG A 66 -35.01 22.16 -7.43
CA ARG A 66 -33.98 22.44 -8.44
C ARG A 66 -33.35 23.81 -8.21
N ARG A 67 -34.14 24.81 -7.85
CA ARG A 67 -33.67 26.15 -7.50
C ARG A 67 -32.66 26.10 -6.35
N ASP A 68 -33.00 25.39 -5.27
CA ASP A 68 -32.11 25.24 -4.11
C ASP A 68 -30.80 24.54 -4.49
N ALA A 69 -30.86 23.49 -5.32
CA ALA A 69 -29.68 22.82 -5.82
C ALA A 69 -28.79 23.73 -6.70
N VAL A 70 -29.39 24.55 -7.58
CA VAL A 70 -28.64 25.50 -8.41
C VAL A 70 -28.03 26.63 -7.57
N LEU A 71 -28.74 27.10 -6.54
CA LEU A 71 -28.19 28.09 -5.60
C LEU A 71 -26.97 27.54 -4.86
N TYR A 72 -27.01 26.29 -4.41
CA TYR A 72 -25.85 25.62 -3.84
C TYR A 72 -24.67 25.57 -4.84
N ASP A 73 -24.91 25.21 -6.10
CA ASP A 73 -23.86 25.20 -7.14
C ASP A 73 -23.26 26.61 -7.37
N ILE A 74 -24.08 27.67 -7.30
CA ILE A 74 -23.63 29.06 -7.39
C ILE A 74 -22.75 29.41 -6.19
N GLU A 75 -23.19 29.11 -4.97
CA GLU A 75 -22.42 29.36 -3.74
C GLU A 75 -21.06 28.65 -3.81
N GLN A 76 -21.03 27.39 -4.24
CA GLN A 76 -19.78 26.64 -4.41
C GLN A 76 -18.86 27.25 -5.49
N GLY A 77 -19.44 27.67 -6.62
CA GLY A 77 -18.68 28.32 -7.69
C GLY A 77 -18.11 29.69 -7.29
N GLU A 78 -18.87 30.46 -6.51
CA GLU A 78 -18.41 31.74 -5.96
C GLU A 78 -17.32 31.54 -4.91
N LEU A 79 -17.48 30.55 -4.02
CA LEU A 79 -16.46 30.18 -3.06
C LEU A 79 -15.18 29.72 -3.76
N ALA A 80 -15.27 28.95 -4.85
CA ALA A 80 -14.11 28.48 -5.62
C ALA A 80 -13.33 29.63 -6.31
N LEU A 81 -14.00 30.75 -6.61
CA LEU A 81 -13.38 31.97 -7.17
C LEU A 81 -12.86 32.93 -6.10
N SER A 82 -13.28 32.78 -4.84
CA SER A 82 -12.77 33.58 -3.73
C SER A 82 -11.26 33.42 -3.59
N PRO A 83 -10.50 34.50 -3.33
CA PRO A 83 -9.06 34.39 -3.08
C PRO A 83 -8.76 33.51 -1.86
N ASP A 84 -9.61 33.62 -0.82
CA ASP A 84 -9.56 32.80 0.38
C ASP A 84 -10.65 31.72 0.26
N ASN A 85 -10.25 30.51 -0.14
CA ASN A 85 -11.16 29.38 -0.34
C ASN A 85 -10.53 28.06 0.16
N PRO A 86 -11.35 27.09 0.59
CA PRO A 86 -10.86 25.86 1.21
C PRO A 86 -10.01 24.98 0.28
N TRP A 87 -10.24 25.03 -1.04
CA TRP A 87 -9.41 24.29 -2.00
C TRP A 87 -8.00 24.86 -2.07
N GLN A 88 -7.84 26.19 -2.07
CA GLN A 88 -6.54 26.84 -2.06
C GLN A 88 -5.78 26.55 -0.76
N GLU A 89 -6.45 26.65 0.39
CA GLU A 89 -5.84 26.28 1.68
C GLU A 89 -5.32 24.84 1.66
N ARG A 90 -6.11 23.90 1.11
CA ARG A 90 -5.69 22.50 1.00
C ARG A 90 -4.54 22.32 0.01
N ILE A 91 -4.54 23.00 -1.13
CA ILE A 91 -3.44 22.99 -2.11
C ILE A 91 -2.14 23.50 -1.47
N ASP A 92 -2.22 24.53 -0.64
CA ASP A 92 -1.06 25.10 0.05
C ASP A 92 -0.48 24.10 1.07
N LEU A 93 -1.34 23.45 1.85
CA LEU A 93 -0.94 22.39 2.78
C LEU A 93 -0.31 21.18 2.07
N LEU A 94 -0.86 20.75 0.94
CA LEU A 94 -0.30 19.67 0.12
C LEU A 94 1.06 20.09 -0.47
N THR A 95 1.21 21.35 -0.84
CA THR A 95 2.47 21.90 -1.36
C THR A 95 3.55 21.95 -0.27
N GLU A 96 3.21 22.33 0.96
CA GLU A 96 4.13 22.25 2.11
C GLU A 96 4.55 20.79 2.41
N SER A 97 3.59 19.87 2.34
CA SER A 97 3.84 18.44 2.54
C SER A 97 4.78 17.87 1.48
N LEU A 98 4.57 18.22 0.20
CA LEU A 98 5.47 17.86 -0.90
C LEU A 98 6.89 18.41 -0.69
N ALA A 99 7.02 19.64 -0.18
CA ALA A 99 8.33 20.23 0.14
C ALA A 99 9.05 19.46 1.25
N THR A 100 8.30 18.98 2.25
CA THR A 100 8.83 18.12 3.33
C THR A 100 9.34 16.79 2.78
N VAL A 101 8.55 16.11 1.94
CA VAL A 101 8.96 14.85 1.29
C VAL A 101 10.21 15.06 0.42
N ALA A 102 10.31 16.19 -0.29
CA ALA A 102 11.49 16.52 -1.09
C ALA A 102 12.74 16.74 -0.21
N ALA A 103 12.60 17.39 0.94
CA ALA A 103 13.68 17.55 1.91
C ALA A 103 14.15 16.21 2.48
N ASP A 104 13.21 15.32 2.83
CA ASP A 104 13.49 13.97 3.32
C ASP A 104 14.25 13.13 2.28
N ARG A 105 13.84 13.19 1.01
CA ARG A 105 14.55 12.52 -0.10
C ARG A 105 15.98 13.02 -0.22
N LYS A 106 16.18 14.34 -0.17
CA LYS A 106 17.51 14.95 -0.23
C LYS A 106 18.37 14.53 0.97
N ALA A 107 17.80 14.47 2.16
CA ALA A 107 18.50 14.01 3.36
C ALA A 107 18.90 12.52 3.25
N LEU A 108 18.01 11.68 2.72
CA LEU A 108 18.29 10.26 2.49
C LEU A 108 19.43 10.05 1.49
N ASP A 109 19.44 10.80 0.38
CA ASP A 109 20.49 10.69 -0.63
C ASP A 109 21.84 11.29 -0.16
N ALA A 110 21.81 12.26 0.75
CA ALA A 110 23.01 12.83 1.38
C ALA A 110 23.53 12.03 2.60
N ALA A 111 22.84 10.95 2.99
CA ALA A 111 23.19 10.18 4.18
C ALA A 111 24.56 9.50 4.03
N THR A 112 25.46 9.79 4.97
CA THR A 112 26.80 9.21 5.01
C THR A 112 26.74 7.68 5.08
N ALA A 113 27.74 7.02 4.51
CA ALA A 113 27.87 5.57 4.61
C ALA A 113 27.94 5.12 6.08
N ARG A 114 27.31 3.98 6.40
CA ARG A 114 27.41 3.41 7.75
C ARG A 114 28.84 2.92 8.01
N PRO A 115 29.37 3.08 9.23
CA PRO A 115 30.68 2.54 9.57
C PRO A 115 30.72 1.02 9.38
N THR A 116 31.90 0.51 9.04
CA THR A 116 32.15 -0.92 8.84
C THR A 116 33.46 -1.31 9.48
N HIS A 117 33.62 -2.60 9.72
CA HIS A 117 34.87 -3.20 10.14
C HIS A 117 35.12 -4.46 9.30
N PRO A 118 36.26 -4.60 8.63
CA PRO A 118 36.56 -5.78 7.82
C PRO A 118 36.80 -6.98 8.73
N LEU A 119 36.34 -8.15 8.29
CA LEU A 119 36.59 -9.41 9.00
C LEU A 119 37.84 -10.12 8.46
N PRO A 120 38.55 -10.89 9.31
CA PRO A 120 39.67 -11.71 8.87
C PRO A 120 39.19 -12.87 7.97
N PRO A 121 40.05 -13.38 7.06
CA PRO A 121 39.72 -14.51 6.21
C PRO A 121 39.84 -15.85 6.97
N ALA A 122 39.17 -15.97 8.12
CA ALA A 122 39.12 -17.21 8.89
C ALA A 122 38.31 -18.25 8.09
N PRO A 123 38.83 -19.47 7.85
CA PRO A 123 38.15 -20.45 7.02
C PRO A 123 36.87 -20.98 7.69
N VAL A 124 35.85 -21.23 6.87
CA VAL A 124 34.70 -22.05 7.23
C VAL A 124 35.04 -23.51 6.95
N GLU A 125 35.05 -24.32 7.99
CA GLU A 125 35.57 -25.69 7.97
C GLU A 125 34.47 -26.69 8.35
N SER A 126 34.73 -27.98 8.08
CA SER A 126 33.89 -29.09 8.57
C SER A 126 32.41 -28.97 8.18
N ILE A 127 32.13 -28.49 6.97
CA ILE A 127 30.76 -28.38 6.44
C ILE A 127 30.16 -29.77 6.26
N VAL A 128 29.07 -30.04 6.95
CA VAL A 128 28.29 -31.28 6.87
C VAL A 128 26.82 -30.91 6.67
N VAL A 129 26.20 -31.48 5.64
CA VAL A 129 24.78 -31.31 5.35
C VAL A 129 24.12 -32.69 5.28
N ALA A 130 23.20 -32.96 6.19
CA ALA A 130 22.36 -34.15 6.18
C ALA A 130 20.99 -33.78 5.62
N ALA A 131 20.76 -34.06 4.33
CA ALA A 131 19.56 -33.64 3.60
C ALA A 131 18.41 -34.69 3.63
N GLY A 132 18.31 -35.46 4.73
CA GLY A 132 17.31 -36.52 4.90
C GLY A 132 15.89 -36.00 5.15
N ASP A 133 15.11 -36.74 5.94
CA ASP A 133 13.73 -36.37 6.31
C ASP A 133 13.66 -35.05 7.09
N GLN A 134 14.73 -34.71 7.83
CA GLN A 134 14.93 -33.44 8.50
C GLN A 134 16.33 -32.95 8.12
N ALA A 135 16.41 -31.79 7.46
CA ALA A 135 17.70 -31.25 7.07
C ALA A 135 18.49 -30.76 8.30
N GLU A 136 19.75 -31.19 8.41
CA GLU A 136 20.69 -30.65 9.39
C GLU A 136 21.93 -30.10 8.67
N VAL A 137 22.34 -28.88 9.04
CA VAL A 137 23.51 -28.20 8.51
C VAL A 137 24.43 -27.86 9.67
N THR A 138 25.66 -28.35 9.62
CA THR A 138 26.69 -28.06 10.61
C THR A 138 27.97 -27.57 9.92
N PHE A 139 28.62 -26.56 10.48
CA PHE A 139 29.92 -26.08 10.04
C PHE A 139 30.67 -25.38 11.19
N ARG A 140 31.97 -25.15 11.03
CA ARG A 140 32.82 -24.52 12.06
C ARG A 140 33.51 -23.28 11.50
N ILE A 141 33.60 -22.23 12.32
CA ILE A 141 34.39 -21.03 12.02
C ILE A 141 35.27 -20.73 13.23
N GLY A 142 36.59 -20.82 13.04
CA GLY A 142 37.53 -20.74 14.17
C GLY A 142 37.24 -21.83 15.21
N GLY A 143 36.93 -21.42 16.44
CA GLY A 143 36.57 -22.33 17.54
C GLY A 143 35.07 -22.60 17.70
N GLU A 144 34.21 -21.92 16.95
CA GLU A 144 32.75 -21.98 17.14
C GLU A 144 32.10 -22.94 16.15
N VAL A 145 31.23 -23.82 16.64
CA VAL A 145 30.48 -24.78 15.84
C VAL A 145 29.04 -24.30 15.71
N PHE A 146 28.61 -24.08 14.48
CA PHE A 146 27.24 -23.69 14.15
C PHE A 146 26.44 -24.89 13.71
N ARG A 147 25.22 -25.01 14.24
CA ARG A 147 24.27 -26.08 13.93
C ARG A 147 22.91 -25.47 13.63
N PHE A 148 22.37 -25.82 12.47
CA PHE A 148 21.02 -25.48 12.04
C PHE A 148 20.27 -26.76 11.72
N ALA A 149 19.03 -26.87 12.16
CA ALA A 149 18.18 -28.00 11.88
C ALA A 149 16.80 -27.55 11.44
N GLU A 150 16.20 -28.31 10.52
CA GLU A 150 14.84 -28.09 10.06
C GLU A 150 13.87 -28.36 11.19
N GLU A 151 12.96 -27.44 11.46
CA GLU A 151 11.91 -27.69 12.45
C GLU A 151 10.84 -28.61 11.86
N ILE A 152 10.43 -29.63 12.62
CA ILE A 152 9.30 -30.49 12.25
C ILE A 152 8.01 -29.73 12.57
N ASP A 153 7.26 -29.35 11.53
CA ASP A 153 5.91 -28.80 11.68
C ASP A 153 4.92 -29.92 12.06
N TRP A 154 4.67 -30.06 13.37
CA TRP A 154 3.74 -31.05 13.92
C TRP A 154 2.26 -30.67 13.73
N ASP A 155 1.93 -29.46 13.24
CA ASP A 155 0.54 -28.98 13.13
C ASP A 155 -0.20 -29.47 11.87
N ASN A 156 0.52 -30.00 10.88
CA ASN A 156 -0.09 -30.54 9.66
C ASN A 156 -0.54 -32.01 9.82
N ARG A 157 -1.55 -32.25 10.67
CA ARG A 157 -2.22 -33.56 10.78
C ARG A 157 -2.96 -33.93 9.48
N GLY A 158 -2.30 -34.67 8.60
CA GLY A 158 -2.89 -35.32 7.42
C GLY A 158 -2.71 -34.59 6.10
N GLY A 159 -1.94 -33.50 6.07
CA GLY A 159 -1.52 -32.82 4.84
C GLY A 159 -0.21 -33.37 4.28
N MET A 160 0.17 -32.91 3.08
CA MET A 160 1.51 -33.10 2.54
C MET A 160 2.53 -32.52 3.51
N VAL A 161 3.54 -33.30 3.91
CA VAL A 161 4.66 -32.80 4.72
C VAL A 161 5.34 -31.68 3.93
N VAL A 162 5.12 -30.43 4.35
CA VAL A 162 5.86 -29.28 3.84
C VAL A 162 7.17 -29.24 4.63
N ARG A 163 8.29 -29.14 3.91
CA ARG A 163 9.60 -28.96 4.54
C ARG A 163 9.60 -27.69 5.40
N GLY A 164 10.13 -27.79 6.61
CA GLY A 164 10.19 -26.72 7.58
C GLY A 164 11.31 -25.73 7.31
N ASP A 165 11.28 -24.63 8.06
CA ASP A 165 12.37 -23.64 8.07
C ASP A 165 13.57 -24.16 8.88
N LEU A 166 14.79 -23.84 8.44
CA LEU A 166 15.99 -24.09 9.23
C LEU A 166 16.01 -23.15 10.44
N ARG A 167 16.12 -23.72 11.64
CA ARG A 167 16.33 -22.98 12.89
C ARG A 167 17.75 -23.15 13.38
N HIS A 168 18.27 -22.08 13.97
CA HIS A 168 19.55 -22.08 14.63
C HIS A 168 19.45 -22.81 15.98
N GLU A 169 20.23 -23.89 16.16
CA GLU A 169 20.22 -24.71 17.38
C GLU A 169 21.45 -24.47 18.26
N ALA A 170 22.61 -24.23 17.65
CA ALA A 170 23.85 -24.00 18.38
C ALA A 170 24.83 -23.12 17.58
N GLY A 171 25.72 -22.47 18.33
CA GLY A 171 26.68 -21.49 17.82
C GLY A 171 26.40 -20.09 18.36
N ASP A 172 27.44 -19.30 18.60
CA ASP A 172 27.30 -17.87 18.91
C ASP A 172 28.03 -17.01 17.88
N ALA A 173 27.26 -16.20 17.13
CA ALA A 173 27.81 -15.26 16.17
C ALA A 173 28.68 -14.17 16.84
N ALA A 174 28.41 -13.81 18.10
CA ALA A 174 29.23 -12.86 18.85
C ALA A 174 30.62 -13.43 19.20
N ALA A 175 30.73 -14.76 19.36
CA ALA A 175 31.98 -15.43 19.68
C ALA A 175 33.00 -15.39 18.53
N ILE A 176 32.52 -15.24 17.28
CA ILE A 176 33.37 -15.13 16.08
C ILE A 176 33.67 -13.66 15.69
N VAL A 177 33.15 -12.67 16.43
CA VAL A 177 33.48 -11.25 16.19
C VAL A 177 34.92 -10.95 16.63
N PRO A 178 35.79 -10.44 15.74
CA PRO A 178 37.18 -10.16 16.06
C PRO A 178 37.35 -9.26 17.28
N PRO A 179 38.34 -9.50 18.16
CA PRO A 179 38.54 -8.72 19.38
C PRO A 179 38.91 -7.25 19.11
N ASP A 180 39.48 -6.95 17.94
CA ASP A 180 39.83 -5.61 17.48
C ASP A 180 38.65 -4.83 16.85
N THR A 181 37.47 -5.45 16.73
CA THR A 181 36.25 -4.74 16.30
C THR A 181 35.88 -3.64 17.29
N PRO A 182 35.65 -2.39 16.84
CA PRO A 182 35.24 -1.28 17.69
C PRO A 182 34.00 -1.61 18.55
N PRO A 183 33.97 -1.23 19.85
CA PRO A 183 32.90 -1.62 20.77
C PRO A 183 31.49 -1.25 20.30
N ASP A 184 31.35 -0.11 19.64
CA ASP A 184 30.11 0.41 19.06
C ASP A 184 29.60 -0.41 17.87
N LEU A 185 30.47 -1.16 17.20
CA LEU A 185 30.13 -1.99 16.05
C LEU A 185 29.94 -3.47 16.39
N ARG A 186 30.42 -3.94 17.54
CA ARG A 186 30.41 -5.38 17.90
C ARG A 186 29.02 -5.98 17.86
N GLY A 187 28.03 -5.30 18.44
CA GLY A 187 26.64 -5.78 18.46
C GLY A 187 26.05 -5.86 17.05
N ALA A 188 26.15 -4.77 16.29
CA ALA A 188 25.63 -4.73 14.92
C ALA A 188 26.30 -5.76 13.99
N LEU A 189 27.59 -6.02 14.18
CA LEU A 189 28.32 -7.04 13.43
C LEU A 189 27.91 -8.46 13.84
N ALA A 190 27.73 -8.72 15.14
CA ALA A 190 27.22 -10.01 15.62
C ALA A 190 25.83 -10.30 15.06
N ASP A 191 24.92 -9.31 15.10
CA ASP A 191 23.57 -9.44 14.55
C ASP A 191 23.58 -9.70 13.03
N HIS A 192 24.42 -8.97 12.29
CA HIS A 192 24.63 -9.20 10.85
C HIS A 192 25.15 -10.62 10.58
N LEU A 193 26.16 -11.06 11.32
CA LEU A 193 26.74 -12.39 11.16
C LEU A 193 25.72 -13.48 11.47
N ALA A 194 24.91 -13.35 12.52
CA ALA A 194 23.84 -14.29 12.82
C ALA A 194 22.87 -14.45 11.64
N GLY A 195 22.46 -13.34 11.02
CA GLY A 195 21.65 -13.35 9.81
C GLY A 195 22.35 -14.00 8.61
N SER A 196 23.60 -13.62 8.34
CA SER A 196 24.36 -14.17 7.21
C SER A 196 24.68 -15.65 7.37
N LEU A 197 24.88 -16.14 8.60
CA LEU A 197 25.10 -17.55 8.90
C LEU A 197 23.84 -18.38 8.63
N ALA A 198 22.66 -17.85 8.97
CA ALA A 198 21.40 -18.49 8.65
C ALA A 198 21.18 -18.58 7.12
N VAL A 199 21.45 -17.49 6.40
CA VAL A 199 21.39 -17.48 4.92
C VAL A 199 22.38 -18.49 4.32
N PHE A 200 23.60 -18.55 4.84
CA PHE A 200 24.60 -19.53 4.41
C PHE A 200 24.15 -20.97 4.68
N ALA A 201 23.54 -21.25 5.84
CA ALA A 201 23.01 -22.57 6.16
C ALA A 201 21.86 -22.99 5.22
N ILE A 202 20.98 -22.05 4.87
CA ILE A 202 19.92 -22.27 3.88
C ILE A 202 20.51 -22.59 2.51
N ASP A 203 21.48 -21.81 2.03
CA ASP A 203 22.17 -22.08 0.76
C ASP A 203 22.84 -23.47 0.74
N LEU A 204 23.50 -23.86 1.85
CA LEU A 204 24.10 -25.18 1.98
C LEU A 204 23.06 -26.33 1.90
N ARG A 205 21.92 -26.17 2.57
CA ARG A 205 20.80 -27.13 2.48
C ARG A 205 20.28 -27.20 1.06
N ASP A 206 19.99 -26.07 0.45
CA ASP A 206 19.34 -26.00 -0.86
C ASP A 206 20.26 -26.58 -1.95
N ARG A 207 21.57 -26.33 -1.87
CA ARG A 207 22.59 -26.99 -2.71
C ARG A 207 22.59 -28.51 -2.51
N ALA A 208 22.62 -28.99 -1.28
CA ALA A 208 22.63 -30.42 -1.00
C ALA A 208 21.37 -31.12 -1.53
N LEU A 209 20.21 -30.46 -1.47
CA LEU A 209 18.96 -30.94 -2.06
C LEU A 209 18.97 -30.93 -3.59
N ALA A 210 19.62 -29.95 -4.20
CA ALA A 210 19.83 -29.88 -5.64
C ALA A 210 20.90 -30.88 -6.14
N GLY A 211 21.67 -31.49 -5.24
CA GLY A 211 22.82 -32.33 -5.58
C GLY A 211 24.08 -31.53 -5.96
N ASP A 212 24.08 -30.22 -5.67
CA ASP A 212 25.22 -29.34 -5.90
C ASP A 212 26.29 -29.52 -4.80
N PRO A 213 27.58 -29.42 -5.16
CA PRO A 213 28.65 -29.48 -4.18
C PRO A 213 28.63 -28.27 -3.23
N PRO A 214 29.13 -28.44 -1.99
CA PRO A 214 29.31 -27.32 -1.07
C PRO A 214 30.32 -26.31 -1.65
N PRO A 215 30.18 -25.03 -1.32
CA PRO A 215 31.13 -24.00 -1.74
C PRO A 215 32.53 -24.28 -1.16
N VAL A 216 33.56 -23.97 -1.94
CA VAL A 216 34.96 -24.23 -1.61
C VAL A 216 35.63 -22.95 -1.12
N ALA A 217 36.50 -23.07 -0.11
CA ALA A 217 37.32 -21.98 0.42
C ALA A 217 36.52 -20.75 0.92
N VAL A 218 35.33 -20.98 1.48
CA VAL A 218 34.54 -19.93 2.14
C VAL A 218 35.25 -19.45 3.40
N THR A 219 35.23 -18.15 3.62
CA THR A 219 35.80 -17.51 4.82
C THR A 219 34.77 -16.65 5.55
N LEU A 220 35.08 -16.32 6.81
CA LEU A 220 34.30 -15.37 7.61
C LEU A 220 34.17 -14.00 6.93
N ALA A 221 35.21 -13.57 6.20
CA ALA A 221 35.17 -12.33 5.43
C ALA A 221 34.09 -12.35 4.34
N ASP A 222 33.75 -13.52 3.79
CA ASP A 222 32.72 -13.66 2.76
C ASP A 222 31.29 -13.51 3.30
N LEU A 223 31.09 -13.80 4.59
CA LEU A 223 29.81 -13.68 5.30
C LEU A 223 29.48 -12.25 5.73
N ALA A 224 30.48 -11.36 5.78
CA ALA A 224 30.27 -9.96 6.11
C ALA A 224 31.21 -9.05 5.33
N ARG A 225 30.98 -8.93 4.02
CA ARG A 225 31.81 -8.08 3.16
C ARG A 225 31.39 -6.62 3.30
N PRO A 226 32.29 -5.69 3.66
CA PRO A 226 31.94 -4.27 3.67
C PRO A 226 31.36 -3.82 2.32
N ASP A 227 30.35 -2.96 2.37
CA ASP A 227 29.78 -2.32 1.19
C ASP A 227 30.43 -0.94 0.99
N PRO A 228 31.11 -0.70 -0.15
CA PRO A 228 31.83 0.55 -0.37
C PRO A 228 30.91 1.75 -0.64
N GLU A 229 29.64 1.55 -1.00
CA GLU A 229 28.76 2.65 -1.40
C GLU A 229 27.93 3.19 -0.24
N VAL A 230 27.26 2.29 0.50
CA VAL A 230 26.36 2.68 1.59
C VAL A 230 26.89 2.32 2.98
N GLY A 231 28.04 1.63 3.04
CA GLY A 231 28.56 1.08 4.29
C GLY A 231 27.73 -0.09 4.81
N GLY A 232 27.95 -0.48 6.07
CA GLY A 232 27.45 -1.75 6.58
C GLY A 232 28.07 -2.97 5.90
N TRP A 233 27.49 -4.13 6.15
CA TRP A 233 28.00 -5.41 5.64
C TRP A 233 27.02 -6.05 4.67
N ARG A 234 27.58 -6.72 3.67
CA ARG A 234 26.87 -7.61 2.75
C ARG A 234 26.88 -9.02 3.33
N ASP A 235 25.74 -9.68 3.25
CA ASP A 235 25.59 -11.10 3.60
C ASP A 235 26.27 -12.02 2.57
N TRP A 236 26.12 -13.33 2.80
CA TRP A 236 26.59 -14.39 1.92
C TRP A 236 26.20 -14.19 0.44
N HIS A 237 24.95 -13.82 0.17
CA HIS A 237 24.44 -13.60 -1.18
C HIS A 237 24.77 -12.20 -1.74
N GLY A 238 25.40 -11.34 -0.93
CA GLY A 238 25.77 -9.98 -1.33
C GLY A 238 24.69 -8.93 -1.02
N ASN A 239 23.61 -9.30 -0.33
CA ASN A 239 22.57 -8.34 0.06
C ASN A 239 23.06 -7.48 1.22
N ASN A 240 22.71 -6.20 1.20
CA ASN A 240 23.04 -5.27 2.26
C ASN A 240 21.74 -4.70 2.86
N PRO A 241 21.43 -4.95 4.14
CA PRO A 241 20.20 -4.46 4.76
C PRO A 241 20.10 -2.92 4.76
N VAL A 242 21.24 -2.21 4.85
CA VAL A 242 21.27 -0.74 4.80
C VAL A 242 20.86 -0.24 3.42
N ARG A 243 21.33 -0.91 2.36
CA ARG A 243 20.97 -0.59 0.97
C ARG A 243 19.49 -0.83 0.74
N SER A 244 19.00 -2.00 1.15
CA SER A 244 17.59 -2.38 1.03
C SER A 244 16.68 -1.43 1.80
N GLU A 245 17.06 -1.03 3.03
CA GLU A 245 16.33 -0.05 3.83
C GLU A 245 16.29 1.32 3.13
N ARG A 246 17.43 1.81 2.63
CA ARG A 246 17.49 3.09 1.89
C ARG A 246 16.63 3.05 0.62
N GLU A 247 16.68 1.96 -0.13
CA GLU A 247 15.88 1.82 -1.34
C GLU A 247 14.39 1.75 -1.02
N HIS A 248 14.00 0.96 -0.01
CA HIS A 248 12.62 0.89 0.45
C HIS A 248 12.13 2.27 0.90
N ARG A 249 12.92 3.00 1.68
CA ARG A 249 12.57 4.37 2.11
C ARG A 249 12.44 5.32 0.91
N ARG A 250 13.30 5.20 -0.10
CA ARG A 250 13.19 5.98 -1.34
C ARG A 250 11.90 5.67 -2.10
N GLN A 251 11.51 4.40 -2.18
CA GLN A 251 10.25 3.99 -2.81
C GLN A 251 9.04 4.52 -2.04
N GLN A 252 9.05 4.45 -0.70
CA GLN A 252 8.00 5.03 0.14
C GLN A 252 7.84 6.54 -0.11
N LEU A 253 8.93 7.31 -0.05
CA LEU A 253 8.90 8.76 -0.27
C LEU A 253 8.45 9.12 -1.69
N ARG A 254 8.76 8.28 -2.68
CA ARG A 254 8.27 8.46 -4.05
C ARG A 254 6.77 8.24 -4.14
N ALA A 255 6.27 7.13 -3.59
CA ALA A 255 4.85 6.82 -3.59
C ALA A 255 4.04 7.89 -2.84
N GLU A 256 4.57 8.40 -1.73
CA GLU A 256 3.97 9.51 -0.99
C GLU A 256 3.93 10.80 -1.82
N ALA A 257 5.02 11.16 -2.49
CA ALA A 257 5.05 12.32 -3.38
C ALA A 257 4.04 12.19 -4.54
N ASP A 258 4.00 11.04 -5.20
CA ASP A 258 3.08 10.78 -6.31
C ASP A 258 1.61 10.85 -5.85
N HIS A 259 1.32 10.34 -4.65
CA HIS A 259 -0.01 10.44 -4.03
C HIS A 259 -0.40 11.88 -3.72
N LEU A 260 0.47 12.65 -3.06
CA LEU A 260 0.22 14.05 -2.72
C LEU A 260 0.06 14.95 -3.96
N GLU A 261 0.83 14.69 -5.00
CA GLU A 261 0.72 15.38 -6.29
C GLU A 261 -0.63 15.10 -6.96
N THR A 262 -1.10 13.85 -6.90
CA THR A 262 -2.43 13.45 -7.38
C THR A 262 -3.53 14.15 -6.61
N GLU A 263 -3.46 14.19 -5.27
CA GLU A 263 -4.43 14.91 -4.45
C GLU A 263 -4.44 16.41 -4.78
N ARG A 264 -3.26 17.03 -4.88
CA ARG A 264 -3.16 18.46 -5.18
C ARG A 264 -3.77 18.81 -6.53
N THR A 265 -3.53 17.96 -7.54
CA THR A 265 -4.11 18.12 -8.87
C THR A 265 -5.62 17.96 -8.82
N ALA A 266 -6.14 16.97 -8.11
CA ALA A 266 -7.57 16.75 -7.96
C ALA A 266 -8.28 17.94 -7.27
N GLU A 267 -7.68 18.50 -6.22
CA GLU A 267 -8.22 19.69 -5.54
C GLU A 267 -8.23 20.91 -6.48
N ALA A 268 -7.18 21.10 -7.27
CA ALA A 268 -7.11 22.17 -8.27
C ALA A 268 -8.15 22.01 -9.39
N GLU A 269 -8.33 20.79 -9.89
CA GLU A 269 -9.34 20.45 -10.90
C GLU A 269 -10.77 20.63 -10.37
N GLN A 270 -11.02 20.22 -9.12
CA GLN A 270 -12.33 20.40 -8.49
C GLN A 270 -12.66 21.89 -8.35
N ARG A 271 -11.72 22.70 -7.83
CA ARG A 271 -11.89 24.15 -7.74
C ARG A 271 -12.17 24.76 -9.11
N HIS A 272 -11.37 24.41 -10.11
CA HIS A 272 -11.54 24.92 -11.47
C HIS A 272 -12.90 24.53 -12.06
N THR A 273 -13.32 23.28 -11.89
CA THR A 273 -14.60 22.77 -12.38
C THR A 273 -15.78 23.51 -11.76
N LEU A 274 -15.73 23.82 -10.46
CA LEU A 274 -16.78 24.59 -9.78
C LEU A 274 -16.83 26.02 -10.28
N ALA A 275 -15.67 26.67 -10.42
CA ALA A 275 -15.56 28.02 -10.98
C ALA A 275 -16.12 28.09 -12.42
N ASP A 276 -15.79 27.12 -13.27
CA ASP A 276 -16.23 27.06 -14.67
C ASP A 276 -17.74 26.84 -14.83
N ARG A 277 -18.36 26.15 -13.86
CA ARG A 277 -19.81 25.89 -13.86
C ARG A 277 -20.63 27.10 -13.42
N LEU A 278 -20.05 28.06 -12.71
CA LEU A 278 -20.77 29.19 -12.13
C LEU A 278 -21.62 29.99 -13.15
N PRO A 279 -21.12 30.36 -14.35
CA PRO A 279 -21.94 31.09 -15.32
C PRO A 279 -23.14 30.27 -15.83
N ILE A 280 -22.98 28.95 -15.94
CA ILE A 280 -24.04 28.04 -16.37
C ILE A 280 -25.10 27.92 -15.27
N ALA A 281 -24.68 27.77 -14.01
CA ALA A 281 -25.57 27.72 -12.86
C ALA A 281 -26.40 29.01 -12.74
N ARG A 282 -25.77 30.18 -12.88
CA ARG A 282 -26.47 31.49 -12.89
C ARG A 282 -27.53 31.59 -13.98
N ARG A 283 -27.26 31.08 -15.18
CA ARG A 283 -28.26 31.04 -16.28
C ARG A 283 -29.43 30.12 -15.94
N ARG A 284 -29.14 28.91 -15.44
CA ARG A 284 -30.19 27.94 -15.03
C ARG A 284 -31.08 28.49 -13.92
N LEU A 285 -30.52 29.25 -12.98
CA LEU A 285 -31.31 29.89 -11.93
C LEU A 285 -32.32 30.87 -12.52
N ALA A 286 -31.89 31.71 -13.46
CA ALA A 286 -32.78 32.66 -14.15
C ALA A 286 -33.91 31.92 -14.89
N ASP A 287 -33.58 30.85 -15.63
CA ASP A 287 -34.59 30.04 -16.33
C ASP A 287 -35.61 29.41 -15.36
N ILE A 288 -35.16 28.93 -14.19
CA ILE A 288 -36.04 28.35 -13.15
C ILE A 288 -36.92 29.41 -12.51
N ASP A 289 -36.38 30.60 -12.23
CA ASP A 289 -37.12 31.71 -11.65
C ASP A 289 -38.21 32.20 -12.63
N ASP A 290 -37.93 32.24 -13.94
CA ASP A 290 -38.92 32.55 -14.99
C ASP A 290 -40.03 31.49 -15.05
N ASP A 291 -39.67 30.20 -14.99
CA ASP A 291 -40.63 29.08 -14.96
C ASP A 291 -41.54 29.12 -13.71
N LEU A 292 -40.98 29.46 -12.55
CA LEU A 292 -41.75 29.65 -11.31
C LEU A 292 -42.71 30.84 -11.42
N ALA A 293 -42.24 31.97 -11.94
CA ALA A 293 -43.08 33.15 -12.16
C ALA A 293 -44.25 32.85 -13.11
N ALA A 294 -44.02 32.06 -14.16
CA ALA A 294 -45.06 31.63 -15.11
C ALA A 294 -46.10 30.67 -14.50
N LEU A 295 -45.78 29.98 -13.39
CA LEU A 295 -46.74 29.13 -12.67
C LEU A 295 -47.59 29.90 -11.66
N ASP A 296 -47.04 30.99 -11.11
CA ASP A 296 -47.70 31.85 -10.13
C ASP A 296 -48.58 32.94 -10.79
N GLY A 297 -48.33 33.27 -12.06
CA GLY A 297 -49.20 34.09 -12.93
C GLY A 297 -50.38 33.33 -13.55
#